data_AF-A0A377ZGT8-F1
#
_entry.id   AF-A0A377ZGT8-F1
#
_cell.length_a   1.000
_cell.length_b   1.000
_cell.length_c   1.000
_cell.angle_alpha   90.00
_cell.angle_beta   90.00
_cell.angle_gamma   90.00
#
_symmetry.space_group_name_H-M   'P 1'
#
loop_
_entity.id
_entity.type
_entity.pdbx_description
1 polymer ?
#
loop_
_entity_poly.entity_id
_entity_poly.type
_entity_poly.pdbx_seq_one_letter_code
_entity_poly.pdbx_strand_id
1 'polypeptide(L)'
;MGLKLNYRFGVPLKQQLAADEVAISNSLRGSRFDSPERDNLPVVEYRQRKNLTVYLATPPWDLQSGETVQLKLQIHSLHGIKALHWQGDTQALSLTPPVDASSPDGWSIIMPVWNSEPGAANRWRLSVVVEDKQGQRVSSNEIALALTEPLVKFTTPGVSWTDSP
;
A
#
# COMPACT_ATOMS: atom_id res chain seq x y z
N MET A 1 -16.36 35.31 -3.12
CA MET A 1 -15.98 34.79 -1.79
C MET A 1 -14.75 33.91 -1.98
N GLY A 2 -13.57 34.43 -1.64
CA GLY A 2 -12.29 33.76 -1.92
C GLY A 2 -11.90 32.80 -0.81
N LEU A 3 -11.77 31.51 -1.11
CA LEU A 3 -11.28 30.50 -0.18
C LEU A 3 -9.81 30.20 -0.48
N LYS A 4 -8.94 30.69 0.40
CA LYS A 4 -7.51 30.38 0.40
C LYS A 4 -7.31 29.03 1.11
N LEU A 5 -7.05 27.99 0.32
CA LEU A 5 -6.79 26.64 0.81
C LEU A 5 -5.27 26.44 0.90
N ASN A 6 -4.73 26.45 2.12
CA ASN A 6 -3.37 25.98 2.39
C ASN A 6 -3.46 24.48 2.73
N TYR A 7 -3.14 23.62 1.77
CA TYR A 7 -3.03 22.18 1.99
C TYR A 7 -1.58 21.77 1.81
N ARG A 8 -0.95 21.31 2.91
CA ARG A 8 0.45 20.89 2.94
C ARG A 8 0.52 19.40 2.60
N PHE A 9 1.27 19.06 1.55
CA PHE A 9 1.68 17.70 1.23
C PHE A 9 2.99 17.33 1.94
N GLY A 10 3.04 16.09 2.45
CA GLY A 10 4.26 15.29 2.55
C GLY A 10 5.25 15.60 3.68
N VAL A 11 5.33 14.70 4.66
CA VAL A 11 6.65 14.15 5.01
C VAL A 11 6.49 12.64 5.29
N PRO A 12 7.11 11.75 4.48
CA PRO A 12 7.27 10.35 4.85
C PRO A 12 8.11 10.25 6.12
N LEU A 13 7.87 9.20 6.91
CA LEU A 13 8.53 8.92 8.19
C LEU A 13 10.04 8.66 8.01
N LYS A 14 10.83 9.70 7.70
CA LYS A 14 12.29 9.71 7.75
C LYS A 14 12.73 10.38 9.05
N GLN A 15 12.61 9.67 10.16
CA GLN A 15 13.46 9.87 11.33
C GLN A 15 13.81 8.49 11.91
N GLN A 16 14.46 7.68 11.08
CA GLN A 16 15.38 6.66 11.57
C GLN A 16 16.67 7.36 12.00
N LEU A 17 17.07 7.13 13.24
CA LEU A 17 18.42 7.30 13.78
C LEU A 17 19.06 8.68 13.57
N ALA A 18 18.75 9.60 14.49
CA ALA A 18 19.77 10.50 15.02
C ALA A 18 20.02 10.11 16.48
N ALA A 19 20.51 8.89 16.68
CA ALA A 19 21.37 8.60 17.82
C ALA A 19 22.79 8.99 17.37
N ASP A 20 23.02 10.28 17.17
CA ASP A 20 24.37 10.83 17.11
C ASP A 20 24.80 10.99 18.56
N GLU A 21 25.13 9.82 19.12
CA GLU A 21 25.87 9.69 20.36
C GLU A 21 27.08 10.61 20.29
N VAL A 22 27.12 11.58 21.19
CA VAL A 22 28.07 11.56 22.30
C VAL A 22 29.53 11.71 21.85
N ALA A 23 30.00 12.92 22.13
CA ALA A 23 31.32 13.24 22.67
C ALA A 23 32.57 13.08 21.78
N ILE A 24 33.10 14.26 21.45
CA ILE A 24 34.50 14.68 21.66
C ILE A 24 35.56 13.75 21.06
N SER A 25 35.92 14.07 19.82
CA SER A 25 37.20 13.70 19.24
C SER A 25 38.38 14.38 19.93
N ASN A 26 39.45 13.59 20.07
CA ASN A 26 40.88 13.91 20.18
C ASN A 26 41.42 14.42 21.53
N SER A 27 42.24 13.63 22.26
CA SER A 27 43.64 13.20 22.02
C SER A 27 44.54 13.97 23.01
N LEU A 28 45.43 13.37 23.80
CA LEU A 28 46.67 12.68 23.45
C LEU A 28 47.25 12.03 24.73
N ARG A 29 48.25 11.15 24.55
CA ARG A 29 49.24 10.62 25.52
C ARG A 29 48.89 9.31 26.25
N GLY A 30 49.40 8.24 25.64
CA GLY A 30 50.55 7.54 26.23
C GLY A 30 50.24 6.40 27.21
N SER A 31 50.65 5.20 26.80
CA SER A 31 51.08 4.02 27.58
C SER A 31 50.47 2.79 26.91
N ARG A 32 51.23 2.09 26.05
CA ARG A 32 52.08 0.95 26.39
C ARG A 32 51.29 -0.22 27.00
N PHE A 33 51.22 -1.28 26.21
CA PHE A 33 50.95 -2.70 26.51
C PHE A 33 49.78 -3.00 27.44
N ASP A 34 48.72 -3.57 26.85
CA ASP A 34 47.94 -4.63 27.49
C ASP A 34 47.42 -5.55 26.38
N SER A 35 47.63 -6.85 26.51
CA SER A 35 47.17 -7.85 25.54
C SER A 35 45.71 -8.18 25.83
N PRO A 36 44.75 -7.93 24.93
CA PRO A 36 43.43 -8.50 25.10
C PRO A 36 43.38 -9.85 24.37
N GLU A 37 43.35 -10.92 25.16
CA GLU A 37 42.71 -12.18 24.76
C GLU A 37 41.30 -11.85 24.27
N ARG A 38 41.09 -11.90 22.95
CA ARG A 38 39.75 -11.83 22.37
C ARG A 38 39.30 -13.25 22.09
N ASP A 39 38.65 -13.81 23.09
CA ASP A 39 37.70 -14.90 22.93
C ASP A 39 36.58 -14.40 22.01
N ASN A 40 36.74 -14.61 20.71
CA ASN A 40 35.71 -14.28 19.72
C ASN A 40 34.66 -15.40 19.76
N LEU A 41 33.87 -15.44 20.83
CA LEU A 41 32.64 -16.21 20.83
C LEU A 41 31.79 -15.67 19.66
N PRO A 42 31.39 -16.51 18.69
CA PRO A 42 30.44 -16.08 17.68
C PRO A 42 29.14 -15.78 18.42
N VAL A 43 28.87 -14.50 18.67
CA VAL A 43 27.56 -14.05 19.12
C VAL A 43 26.62 -14.44 18.00
N VAL A 44 25.78 -15.44 18.28
CA VAL A 44 24.63 -15.78 17.45
C VAL A 44 23.70 -14.57 17.54
N GLU A 45 23.90 -13.60 16.65
CA GLU A 45 22.89 -12.60 16.39
C GLU A 45 21.68 -13.37 15.86
N TYR A 46 20.68 -13.55 16.73
CA TYR A 46 19.38 -14.07 16.35
C TYR A 46 18.75 -13.03 15.41
N ARG A 47 19.12 -13.08 14.13
CA ARG A 47 18.42 -12.35 13.08
C ARG A 47 17.04 -12.99 13.02
N GLN A 48 16.10 -12.40 13.74
CA GLN A 48 14.72 -12.86 13.82
C GLN A 48 14.23 -13.08 12.39
N ARG A 49 14.04 -14.36 12.04
CA ARG A 49 13.58 -14.72 10.70
C ARG A 49 12.21 -14.07 10.52
N LYS A 50 12.00 -13.41 9.39
CA LYS A 50 10.69 -12.84 9.04
C LYS A 50 9.76 -14.02 8.78
N ASN A 51 9.00 -14.40 9.80
CA ASN A 51 8.13 -15.58 9.76
C ASN A 51 6.76 -15.29 9.12
N LEU A 52 6.49 -14.02 8.82
CA LEU A 52 5.31 -13.53 8.13
C LEU A 52 5.69 -12.36 7.22
N THR A 53 5.35 -12.45 5.94
CA THR A 53 5.45 -11.34 4.97
C THR A 53 4.25 -11.35 4.04
N VAL A 54 3.76 -10.18 3.66
CA VAL A 54 2.64 -10.03 2.72
C VAL A 54 2.94 -8.96 1.67
N TYR A 55 2.56 -9.25 0.44
CA TYR A 55 2.54 -8.32 -0.69
C TYR A 55 1.19 -8.34 -1.38
N LEU A 56 0.71 -7.17 -1.78
CA LEU A 56 -0.50 -7.00 -2.57
C LEU A 56 -0.09 -6.61 -4.00
N ALA A 57 -0.46 -7.45 -4.96
CA ALA A 57 -0.16 -7.21 -6.37
C ALA A 57 -0.86 -5.92 -6.84
N THR A 58 -0.11 -5.06 -7.54
CA THR A 58 -0.69 -3.87 -8.18
C THR A 58 -1.36 -4.30 -9.48
N PRO A 59 -2.67 -4.06 -9.64
CA PRO A 59 -3.38 -4.39 -10.88
C PRO A 59 -2.93 -3.48 -12.04
N PRO A 60 -3.22 -3.87 -13.29
CA PRO A 60 -2.91 -3.05 -14.46
C PRO A 60 -3.59 -1.66 -14.38
N TRP A 61 -2.93 -0.64 -14.89
CA TRP A 61 -3.24 0.78 -14.63
C TRP A 61 -4.36 1.39 -15.49
N ASP A 62 -5.14 0.58 -16.21
CA ASP A 62 -6.28 1.03 -17.02
C ASP A 62 -7.58 0.41 -16.50
N LEU A 63 -8.10 0.96 -15.39
CA LEU A 63 -9.29 0.43 -14.74
C LEU A 63 -10.53 1.11 -15.29
N GLN A 64 -11.47 0.31 -15.80
CA GLN A 64 -12.74 0.80 -16.33
C GLN A 64 -13.83 0.82 -15.25
N SER A 65 -14.80 1.71 -15.41
CA SER A 65 -15.96 1.74 -14.51
C SER A 65 -16.76 0.43 -14.58
N GLY A 66 -17.09 -0.16 -13.44
CA GLY A 66 -17.81 -1.42 -13.35
C GLY A 66 -16.96 -2.67 -13.62
N GLU A 67 -15.66 -2.52 -13.90
CA GLU A 67 -14.75 -3.65 -14.08
C GLU A 67 -14.55 -4.41 -12.76
N THR A 68 -14.46 -5.73 -12.84
CA THR A 68 -14.10 -6.59 -11.71
C THR A 68 -12.60 -6.86 -11.72
N VAL A 69 -11.89 -6.29 -10.75
CA VAL A 69 -10.44 -6.44 -10.60
C VAL A 69 -10.16 -7.56 -9.60
N GLN A 70 -9.37 -8.55 -10.01
CA GLN A 70 -8.88 -9.59 -9.10
C GLN A 70 -7.70 -9.05 -8.28
N LEU A 71 -7.80 -9.20 -6.97
CA LEU A 71 -6.72 -8.89 -6.04
C LEU A 71 -5.95 -10.16 -5.72
N LYS A 72 -4.63 -10.13 -5.92
CA LYS A 72 -3.76 -11.26 -5.63
C LYS A 72 -2.82 -10.89 -4.50
N LEU A 73 -2.86 -11.68 -3.43
CA LEU A 73 -1.95 -11.54 -2.29
C LEU A 73 -0.83 -12.56 -2.39
N GLN A 74 0.40 -12.12 -2.16
CA GLN A 74 1.57 -12.98 -1.99
C GLN A 74 1.91 -13.01 -0.50
N ILE A 75 1.49 -14.07 0.19
CA ILE A 75 1.70 -14.25 1.63
C ILE A 75 2.69 -15.39 1.86
N HIS A 76 3.74 -15.12 2.63
CA HIS A 76 4.60 -16.15 3.19
C HIS A 76 4.39 -16.17 4.70
N SER A 77 3.93 -17.31 5.24
CA SER A 77 3.69 -17.52 6.67
C SER A 77 4.18 -18.91 7.08
N LEU A 78 4.90 -19.01 8.20
CA LEU A 78 5.31 -20.30 8.76
C LEU A 78 4.20 -21.00 9.56
N HIS A 79 3.25 -20.23 10.11
CA HIS A 79 2.22 -20.74 11.03
C HIS A 79 0.82 -20.75 10.41
N GLY A 80 0.71 -20.41 9.13
CA GLY A 80 -0.54 -20.24 8.42
C GLY A 80 -1.24 -18.92 8.74
N ILE A 81 -2.22 -18.58 7.90
CA ILE A 81 -3.02 -17.36 8.02
C ILE A 81 -4.22 -17.65 8.92
N LYS A 82 -4.54 -16.70 9.80
CA LYS A 82 -5.72 -16.75 10.66
C LYS A 82 -6.81 -15.81 10.16
N ALA A 83 -6.44 -14.61 9.72
CA ALA A 83 -7.38 -13.62 9.22
C ALA A 83 -6.70 -12.61 8.27
N LEU A 84 -7.50 -12.05 7.36
CA LEU A 84 -7.13 -10.94 6.48
C LEU A 84 -8.02 -9.74 6.79
N HIS A 85 -7.41 -8.57 6.94
CA HIS A 85 -8.10 -7.31 7.24
C HIS A 85 -7.76 -6.27 6.19
N TRP A 86 -8.74 -5.90 5.37
CA TRP A 86 -8.58 -4.87 4.34
C TRP A 86 -8.65 -3.46 4.93
N GLN A 87 -7.80 -2.57 4.43
CA GLN A 87 -7.63 -1.20 4.90
C GLN A 87 -7.55 -0.21 3.73
N GLY A 88 -7.86 1.05 4.01
CA GLY A 88 -7.90 2.13 3.02
C GLY A 88 -9.34 2.52 2.66
N ASP A 89 -9.60 2.81 1.38
CA ASP A 89 -10.90 3.28 0.90
C ASP A 89 -11.90 2.14 0.64
N THR A 90 -11.92 1.14 1.52
CA THR A 90 -12.73 -0.09 1.41
C THR A 90 -14.24 0.16 1.46
N GLN A 91 -14.69 1.33 1.93
CA GLN A 91 -16.12 1.68 1.93
C GLN A 91 -16.62 2.11 0.55
N ALA A 92 -15.77 2.78 -0.23
CA ALA A 92 -16.12 3.23 -1.57
C ALA A 92 -15.90 2.12 -2.61
N LEU A 93 -15.06 1.13 -2.28
CA LEU A 93 -14.75 -0.02 -3.11
C LEU A 93 -15.62 -1.21 -2.71
N SER A 94 -16.39 -1.75 -3.63
CA SER A 94 -17.21 -2.95 -3.36
C SER A 94 -16.32 -4.20 -3.37
N LEU A 95 -15.78 -4.55 -2.20
CA LEU A 95 -14.91 -5.70 -2.01
C LEU A 95 -15.72 -7.00 -1.90
N THR A 96 -15.41 -7.97 -2.74
CA THR A 96 -16.04 -9.29 -2.77
C THR A 96 -15.09 -10.33 -2.17
N PRO A 97 -15.44 -10.95 -1.03
CA PRO A 97 -14.63 -11.99 -0.44
C PRO A 97 -14.77 -13.33 -1.20
N PRO A 98 -13.70 -14.15 -1.24
CA PRO A 98 -13.80 -15.54 -1.65
C PRO A 98 -14.57 -16.39 -0.64
N VAL A 99 -14.81 -17.66 -0.98
CA VAL A 99 -15.48 -18.64 -0.08
C VAL A 99 -14.79 -18.76 1.28
N ASP A 100 -13.47 -18.66 1.30
CA ASP A 100 -12.66 -18.61 2.52
C ASP A 100 -12.00 -17.24 2.65
N ALA A 101 -12.50 -16.40 3.56
CA ALA A 101 -11.98 -15.03 3.74
C ALA A 101 -10.54 -14.97 4.29
N SER A 102 -9.92 -16.09 4.65
CA SER A 102 -8.49 -16.14 5.01
C SER A 102 -7.60 -16.52 3.83
N SER A 103 -8.21 -16.88 2.69
CA SER A 103 -7.52 -17.22 1.46
C SER A 103 -6.81 -15.98 0.88
N PRO A 104 -5.52 -16.10 0.50
CA PRO A 104 -4.82 -15.05 -0.26
C PRO A 104 -5.36 -14.88 -1.68
N ASP A 105 -6.11 -15.86 -2.19
CA ASP A 105 -6.63 -15.91 -3.54
C ASP A 105 -8.16 -15.77 -3.56
N GLY A 106 -8.67 -15.19 -4.64
CA GLY A 106 -10.11 -15.09 -4.92
C GLY A 106 -10.80 -13.81 -4.43
N TRP A 107 -10.03 -12.87 -3.88
CA TRP A 107 -10.53 -11.52 -3.62
C TRP A 107 -10.72 -10.75 -4.91
N SER A 108 -11.84 -10.03 -5.01
CA SER A 108 -12.08 -9.12 -6.13
C SER A 108 -12.74 -7.83 -5.67
N ILE A 109 -12.56 -6.79 -6.48
CA ILE A 109 -13.21 -5.49 -6.30
C ILE A 109 -14.00 -5.18 -7.56
N ILE A 110 -15.21 -4.66 -7.38
CA ILE A 110 -15.97 -4.05 -8.46
C ILE A 110 -15.69 -2.54 -8.43
N MET A 111 -15.12 -2.03 -9.53
CA MET A 111 -14.78 -0.61 -9.64
C MET A 111 -16.05 0.24 -9.70
N PRO A 112 -16.13 1.35 -8.93
CA PRO A 112 -17.29 2.22 -8.95
C PRO A 112 -17.44 2.93 -10.31
N VAL A 113 -18.58 3.56 -10.53
CA VAL A 113 -18.82 4.39 -11.72
C VAL A 113 -17.94 5.64 -11.70
N TRP A 114 -17.52 6.09 -12.88
CA TRP A 114 -16.76 7.34 -13.01
C TRP A 114 -17.57 8.53 -12.49
N ASN A 115 -17.00 9.30 -11.56
CA ASN A 115 -17.60 10.53 -11.09
C ASN A 115 -17.00 11.73 -11.86
N SER A 116 -17.85 12.44 -12.61
CA SER A 116 -17.46 13.62 -13.41
C SER A 116 -17.58 14.95 -12.65
N GLU A 117 -17.95 14.93 -11.37
CA GLU A 117 -18.04 16.13 -10.55
C GLU A 117 -16.67 16.81 -10.42
N PRO A 118 -16.63 18.16 -10.44
CA PRO A 118 -15.37 18.90 -10.31
C PRO A 118 -14.72 18.61 -8.95
N GLY A 119 -13.55 17.98 -8.98
CA GLY A 119 -12.81 17.58 -7.78
C GLY A 119 -13.03 16.13 -7.34
N ALA A 120 -13.79 15.33 -8.10
CA ALA A 120 -13.86 13.89 -7.89
C ALA A 120 -12.47 13.24 -8.05
N ALA A 121 -12.03 12.49 -7.04
CA ALA A 121 -10.69 11.91 -7.04
C ALA A 121 -10.54 10.72 -8.01
N ASN A 122 -11.62 9.94 -8.19
CA ASN A 122 -11.64 8.69 -8.96
C ASN A 122 -10.41 7.78 -8.71
N ARG A 123 -9.92 7.83 -7.47
CA ARG A 123 -8.71 7.14 -7.01
C ARG A 123 -8.91 6.67 -5.58
N TRP A 124 -8.48 5.44 -5.32
CA TRP A 124 -8.63 4.77 -4.05
C TRP A 124 -7.32 4.09 -3.66
N ARG A 125 -7.05 4.07 -2.36
CA ARG A 125 -5.89 3.37 -1.78
C ARG A 125 -6.36 2.12 -1.05
N LEU A 126 -5.61 1.05 -1.24
CA LEU A 126 -5.93 -0.25 -0.66
C LEU A 126 -4.67 -0.90 -0.11
N SER A 127 -4.80 -1.49 1.07
CA SER A 127 -3.80 -2.35 1.68
C SER A 127 -4.48 -3.44 2.50
N VAL A 128 -3.71 -4.45 2.92
CA VAL A 128 -4.22 -5.57 3.71
C VAL A 128 -3.29 -5.89 4.87
N VAL A 129 -3.87 -6.19 6.03
CA VAL A 129 -3.17 -6.68 7.20
C VAL A 129 -3.48 -8.15 7.37
N VAL A 130 -2.43 -8.95 7.46
CA VAL A 130 -2.50 -10.40 7.67
C VAL A 130 -2.21 -10.69 9.13
N GLU A 131 -3.09 -11.44 9.79
CA GLU A 131 -2.87 -12.02 11.11
C GLU A 131 -2.54 -13.51 10.97
N ASP A 132 -1.43 -13.97 11.55
CA ASP A 132 -1.10 -15.40 11.63
C ASP A 132 -1.74 -16.07 12.86
N LYS A 133 -1.62 -17.40 12.95
CA LYS A 133 -2.17 -18.16 14.08
C LYS A 133 -1.47 -17.90 15.42
N GLN A 134 -0.27 -17.29 15.42
CA GLN A 134 0.45 -16.88 16.62
C GLN A 134 0.09 -15.45 17.06
N GLY A 135 -0.75 -14.75 16.30
CA GLY A 135 -1.16 -13.37 16.58
C GLY A 135 -0.19 -12.32 16.03
N GLN A 136 0.80 -12.70 15.22
CA GLN A 136 1.63 -11.75 14.48
C GLN A 136 0.79 -11.06 13.40
N ARG A 137 0.94 -9.74 13.29
CA ARG A 137 0.24 -8.92 12.28
C ARG A 137 1.25 -8.21 11.40
N VAL A 138 1.09 -8.32 10.09
CA VAL A 138 1.93 -7.63 9.09
C VAL A 138 1.04 -7.00 8.04
N SER A 139 1.33 -5.75 7.67
CA SER A 139 0.66 -5.03 6.59
C SER A 139 1.38 -5.20 5.25
N SER A 140 0.63 -5.24 4.16
CA SER A 140 1.17 -5.23 2.80
C SER A 140 1.69 -3.85 2.40
N ASN A 141 2.24 -3.77 1.18
CA ASN A 141 2.31 -2.50 0.45
C ASN A 141 0.90 -1.92 0.20
N GLU A 142 0.84 -0.60 0.09
CA GLU A 142 -0.35 0.11 -0.38
C GLU A 142 -0.35 0.12 -1.92
N ILE A 143 -1.53 -0.07 -2.51
CA ILE A 143 -1.76 0.11 -3.95
C ILE A 143 -2.74 1.26 -4.16
N ALA A 144 -2.61 1.93 -5.31
CA ALA A 144 -3.56 2.95 -5.76
C ALA A 144 -4.32 2.43 -6.97
N LEU A 145 -5.65 2.40 -6.87
CA LEU A 145 -6.56 2.12 -7.96
C LEU A 145 -7.03 3.46 -8.51
N ALA A 146 -6.81 3.74 -9.78
CA ALA A 146 -7.29 4.96 -10.44
C ALA A 146 -8.16 4.55 -11.62
N LEU A 147 -9.39 5.07 -11.69
CA LEU A 147 -10.21 4.87 -12.88
C LEU A 147 -9.65 5.66 -14.07
N THR A 148 -9.79 5.08 -15.26
CA THR A 148 -9.61 5.79 -16.51
C THR A 148 -10.88 6.59 -16.84
N GLU A 149 -10.73 7.82 -17.33
CA GLU A 149 -11.86 8.63 -17.79
C GLU A 149 -12.53 7.96 -19.01
N PRO A 150 -13.86 7.76 -18.99
CA PRO A 150 -14.56 7.18 -20.12
C PRO A 150 -14.58 8.16 -21.31
N LEU A 151 -14.26 7.66 -22.50
CA LEU A 151 -14.41 8.40 -23.75
C LEU A 151 -15.89 8.59 -24.07
N VAL A 152 -16.47 9.72 -23.69
CA VAL A 152 -17.86 10.05 -24.01
C VAL A 152 -17.94 10.42 -25.49
N LYS A 153 -18.48 9.51 -26.32
CA LYS A 153 -18.84 9.84 -27.70
C LYS A 153 -20.12 10.67 -27.68
N PHE A 154 -20.01 11.97 -27.91
CA PHE A 154 -21.17 12.80 -28.18
C PHE A 154 -21.72 12.43 -29.57
N THR A 155 -22.82 11.67 -29.62
CA THR A 155 -23.61 11.56 -30.85
C THR A 155 -24.23 12.93 -31.11
N THR A 156 -23.73 13.67 -32.10
CA THR A 156 -24.38 14.90 -32.55
C THR A 156 -25.82 14.55 -32.93
N PRO A 157 -26.86 15.15 -32.31
CA PRO A 157 -28.22 14.96 -32.76
C PRO A 157 -28.29 15.41 -34.22
N GLY A 158 -28.65 14.47 -35.10
CA GLY A 158 -28.66 14.68 -36.54
C GLY A 158 -29.48 15.91 -36.90
N VAL A 159 -28.88 16.81 -37.66
CA VAL A 159 -29.58 17.92 -38.29
C VAL A 159 -30.61 17.31 -39.26
N SER A 160 -31.87 17.25 -38.85
CA SER A 160 -32.97 16.92 -39.75
C SER A 160 -33.24 18.14 -40.62
N TRP A 161 -32.71 18.16 -41.84
CA TRP A 161 -33.16 19.10 -42.85
C TRP A 161 -34.58 18.70 -43.27
N THR A 162 -35.58 19.42 -42.75
CA THR A 162 -36.93 19.41 -43.34
C THR A 162 -36.86 20.12 -44.69
N ASP A 163 -36.77 19.33 -45.75
CA ASP A 163 -37.16 19.74 -47.09
C ASP A 163 -38.69 19.91 -47.07
N SER A 164 -39.18 21.12 -47.34
CA SER A 164 -40.60 21.37 -47.59
C SER A 164 -40.73 21.95 -49.00
N PRO A 165 -41.64 21.40 -49.82
CA PRO A 165 -41.85 21.84 -51.21
C PRO A 165 -42.60 23.17 -51.31
#